data_AF-A0A1B0GS30-F1
#
_entry.id   AF-A0A1B0GS30-F1
#
_cell.length_a   1.000
_cell.length_b   1.000
_cell.length_c   1.000
_cell.angle_alpha   90.00
_cell.angle_beta   90.00
_cell.angle_gamma   90.00
#
_symmetry.space_group_name_H-M   'P 1'
#
loop_
_entity.id
_entity.type
_entity.pdbx_description
1 polymer ?
#
loop_
_entity_poly.entity_id
_entity_poly.type
_entity_poly.pdbx_seq_one_letter_code
_entity_poly.pdbx_strand_id
1 'polypeptide(L)'
;MEPRAVADALETGEEDAVTEALRSFNREHSQSFTFDDAQQEDRKRLAKLLVSVLEQGLSPKHRVTWLQTIRILSRDRSCLDSFASRQSLHALACYADITVSEEPIPQSPDMDVLLESLKCLCNLVLSSPTAQMLAAEARLVPFARMCASNCFRSCTVYAC
;
A
#
# COMPACT_ATOMS: atom_id res chain seq x y z
N MET A 1 -8.66 15.53 4.03
CA MET A 1 -9.81 14.85 4.61
C MET A 1 -9.33 14.04 5.81
N GLU A 2 -10.16 13.99 6.84
CA GLU A 2 -9.89 13.22 8.07
C GLU A 2 -9.99 11.71 7.83
N PRO A 3 -9.12 10.87 8.44
CA PRO A 3 -9.15 9.41 8.27
C PRO A 3 -10.52 8.79 8.59
N ARG A 4 -11.21 9.33 9.60
CA ARG A 4 -12.55 8.90 9.99
C ARG A 4 -13.57 9.08 8.88
N ALA A 5 -13.59 10.24 8.24
CA ALA A 5 -14.53 10.54 7.15
C ALA A 5 -14.28 9.63 5.94
N VAL A 6 -13.01 9.32 5.65
CA VAL A 6 -12.66 8.36 4.59
C VAL A 6 -13.17 6.96 4.95
N ALA A 7 -12.95 6.49 6.18
CA ALA A 7 -13.43 5.19 6.63
C ALA A 7 -14.97 5.09 6.57
N ASP A 8 -15.68 6.15 6.96
CA ASP A 8 -17.13 6.21 6.88
C ASP A 8 -17.60 6.13 5.41
N ALA A 9 -16.95 6.84 4.48
CA ALA A 9 -17.25 6.73 3.06
C ALA A 9 -17.04 5.30 2.53
N LEU A 10 -15.94 4.63 2.92
CA LEU A 10 -15.68 3.23 2.54
C LEU A 10 -16.78 2.27 3.00
N GLU A 11 -17.37 2.50 4.17
CA GLU A 11 -18.47 1.67 4.68
C GLU A 11 -19.79 1.93 3.96
N THR A 12 -20.04 3.15 3.45
CA THR A 12 -21.21 3.40 2.61
C THR A 12 -21.16 2.67 1.26
N GLY A 13 -19.95 2.43 0.74
CA GLY A 13 -19.72 1.72 -0.51
C GLY A 13 -20.07 2.50 -1.79
N GLU A 14 -20.42 3.79 -1.69
CA GLU A 14 -20.71 4.64 -2.85
C GLU A 14 -19.42 4.95 -3.62
N GLU A 15 -19.24 4.34 -4.80
CA GLU A 15 -17.97 4.34 -5.55
C GLU A 15 -17.38 5.75 -5.78
N ASP A 16 -18.22 6.70 -6.20
CA ASP A 16 -17.77 8.08 -6.47
C ASP A 16 -17.38 8.81 -5.19
N ALA A 17 -18.15 8.64 -4.11
CA ALA A 17 -17.87 9.24 -2.82
C ALA A 17 -16.59 8.67 -2.19
N VAL A 18 -16.41 7.34 -2.27
CA VAL A 18 -15.20 6.65 -1.82
C VAL A 18 -13.98 7.15 -2.59
N THR A 19 -14.08 7.21 -3.91
CA THR A 19 -12.96 7.62 -4.76
C THR A 19 -12.57 9.07 -4.47
N GLU A 20 -13.53 9.98 -4.32
CA GLU A 20 -13.25 11.38 -4.01
C GLU A 20 -12.68 11.55 -2.60
N ALA A 21 -13.19 10.81 -1.62
CA ALA A 21 -12.64 10.79 -0.28
C ALA A 21 -11.17 10.36 -0.25
N LEU A 22 -10.83 9.28 -0.96
CA LEU A 22 -9.46 8.80 -1.09
C LEU A 22 -8.56 9.82 -1.82
N ARG A 23 -9.04 10.45 -2.89
CA ARG A 23 -8.27 11.51 -3.59
C ARG A 23 -7.98 12.70 -2.69
N SER A 24 -8.99 13.17 -1.95
CA SER A 24 -8.85 14.29 -1.01
C SER A 24 -7.86 13.94 0.10
N PHE A 25 -7.97 12.74 0.68
CA PHE A 25 -7.02 12.24 1.67
C PHE A 25 -5.59 12.18 1.12
N ASN A 26 -5.40 11.61 -0.08
CA ASN A 26 -4.08 11.49 -0.69
C ASN A 26 -3.44 12.83 -0.97
N ARG A 27 -4.22 13.82 -1.46
CA ARG A 27 -3.71 15.17 -1.73
C ARG A 27 -3.14 15.80 -0.47
N GLU A 28 -3.84 15.68 0.65
CA GLU A 28 -3.42 16.29 1.91
C GLU A 28 -2.28 15.54 2.58
N HIS A 29 -2.25 14.20 2.50
CA HIS A 29 -1.30 13.37 3.26
C HIS A 29 -0.16 12.77 2.43
N SER A 30 -0.05 13.10 1.14
CA SER A 30 0.97 12.55 0.23
C SER A 30 2.41 12.71 0.73
N GLN A 31 2.70 13.83 1.39
CA GLN A 31 4.01 14.19 1.97
C GLN A 31 4.05 14.06 3.50
N SER A 32 3.00 13.49 4.11
CA SER A 32 2.98 13.24 5.55
C SER A 32 3.88 12.06 5.91
N PHE A 33 4.76 12.28 6.88
CA PHE A 33 5.60 11.28 7.54
C PHE A 33 5.37 11.22 9.05
N THR A 34 4.66 12.20 9.60
CA THR A 34 4.19 12.25 10.98
C THR A 34 2.68 12.22 10.99
N PHE A 35 2.10 11.50 11.95
CA PHE A 35 0.66 11.32 12.05
C PHE A 35 0.19 11.66 13.46
N ASP A 36 -0.99 12.24 13.57
CA ASP A 36 -1.57 12.64 14.86
C ASP A 36 -2.00 11.42 15.68
N ASP A 37 -1.52 11.29 16.90
CA ASP A 37 -1.90 10.19 17.80
C ASP A 37 -3.41 10.20 18.13
N ALA A 38 -4.06 11.37 18.11
CA ALA A 38 -5.50 11.49 18.36
C ALA A 38 -6.35 10.76 17.30
N GLN A 39 -5.82 10.59 16.09
CA GLN A 39 -6.52 9.96 14.96
C GLN A 39 -6.03 8.52 14.70
N GLN A 40 -5.20 7.97 15.60
CA GLN A 40 -4.58 6.66 15.40
C GLN A 40 -5.61 5.54 15.19
N GLU A 41 -6.65 5.51 16.02
CA GLU A 41 -7.68 4.45 15.92
C GLU A 41 -8.51 4.57 14.65
N ASP A 42 -8.77 5.79 14.17
CA ASP A 42 -9.44 6.02 12.89
C ASP A 42 -8.58 5.53 11.71
N ARG A 43 -7.26 5.77 11.75
CA ARG A 43 -6.34 5.26 10.73
C ARG A 43 -6.22 3.75 10.75
N LYS A 44 -6.23 3.12 11.92
CA LYS A 44 -6.27 1.65 12.04
C LYS A 44 -7.56 1.07 11.47
N ARG A 45 -8.71 1.70 11.73
CA ARG A 45 -9.99 1.30 11.13
C ARG A 45 -9.93 1.42 9.61
N LEU A 46 -9.46 2.56 9.10
CA LEU A 46 -9.29 2.78 7.67
C LEU A 46 -8.35 1.74 7.03
N ALA A 47 -7.21 1.45 7.67
CA ALA A 47 -6.26 0.45 7.20
C ALA A 47 -6.90 -0.94 7.06
N LYS A 48 -7.70 -1.38 8.03
CA LYS A 48 -8.43 -2.66 7.96
C LYS A 48 -9.43 -2.70 6.80
N LEU A 49 -10.17 -1.62 6.58
CA LEU A 49 -11.10 -1.51 5.45
C LEU A 49 -10.33 -1.59 4.12
N LEU A 50 -9.22 -0.85 3.97
CA LEU A 50 -8.39 -0.89 2.76
C LEU A 50 -7.80 -2.28 2.50
N VAL A 51 -7.33 -2.97 3.54
CA VAL A 51 -6.82 -4.36 3.45
C VAL A 51 -7.92 -5.29 2.94
N SER A 52 -9.14 -5.18 3.47
CA SER A 52 -10.24 -6.04 3.04
C SER A 52 -10.54 -5.90 1.53
N VAL A 53 -10.43 -4.68 0.98
CA VAL A 53 -10.63 -4.42 -0.45
C VAL A 53 -9.41 -4.83 -1.27
N LEU A 54 -8.20 -4.59 -0.75
CA LEU A 54 -6.94 -5.00 -1.38
C LEU A 54 -6.90 -6.52 -1.61
N GLU A 55 -7.29 -7.31 -0.62
CA GLU A 55 -7.27 -8.78 -0.68
C GLU A 55 -8.37 -9.35 -1.60
N GLN A 56 -9.47 -8.63 -1.80
CA GLN A 56 -10.52 -8.97 -2.76
C GLN A 56 -10.17 -8.56 -4.20
N GLY A 57 -9.32 -7.54 -4.36
CA GLY A 57 -8.85 -7.03 -5.63
C GLY A 57 -9.40 -5.63 -5.94
N LEU A 58 -8.48 -4.72 -6.27
CA LEU A 58 -8.78 -3.32 -6.57
C LEU A 58 -9.35 -3.13 -7.99
N SER A 59 -10.42 -2.33 -8.08
CA SER A 59 -10.98 -1.86 -9.35
C SER A 59 -9.90 -1.22 -10.23
N PRO A 60 -9.80 -1.59 -11.53
CA PRO A 60 -8.81 -1.02 -12.43
C PRO A 60 -8.88 0.51 -12.56
N LYS A 61 -10.09 1.10 -12.50
CA LYS A 61 -10.32 2.53 -12.79
C LYS A 61 -9.64 3.48 -11.81
N HIS A 62 -9.51 3.08 -10.55
CA HIS A 62 -9.02 3.94 -9.45
C HIS A 62 -7.86 3.31 -8.69
N ARG A 63 -7.26 2.25 -9.21
CA ARG A 63 -6.26 1.43 -8.52
C ARG A 63 -5.10 2.24 -7.93
N VAL A 64 -4.58 3.20 -8.69
CA VAL A 64 -3.49 4.09 -8.24
C VAL A 64 -3.90 4.89 -7.00
N THR A 65 -5.13 5.42 -6.95
CA THR A 65 -5.64 6.19 -5.80
C THR A 65 -5.74 5.32 -4.54
N TRP A 66 -6.18 4.08 -4.68
CA TRP A 66 -6.20 3.12 -3.57
C TRP A 66 -4.77 2.82 -3.06
N LEU A 67 -3.85 2.52 -3.99
CA LEU A 67 -2.46 2.22 -3.66
C LEU A 67 -1.74 3.41 -3.02
N GLN A 68 -1.99 4.65 -3.46
CA GLN A 68 -1.45 5.86 -2.82
C GLN A 68 -1.91 5.99 -1.37
N THR A 69 -3.18 5.67 -1.08
CA THR A 69 -3.72 5.69 0.29
C THR A 69 -3.03 4.65 1.17
N ILE A 70 -2.87 3.43 0.64
CA ILE A 70 -2.14 2.34 1.31
C ILE A 70 -0.67 2.75 1.54
N ARG A 71 -0.04 3.39 0.55
CA ARG A 71 1.34 3.88 0.66
C ARG A 71 1.48 4.91 1.78
N ILE A 72 0.54 5.84 1.91
CA ILE A 72 0.52 6.82 3.00
C ILE A 72 0.41 6.10 4.36
N LEU A 73 -0.57 5.21 4.52
CA LEU A 73 -0.78 4.51 5.79
C LEU A 73 0.32 3.50 6.14
N SER A 74 1.03 2.94 5.14
CA SER A 74 2.20 2.08 5.38
C SER A 74 3.41 2.85 5.94
N ARG A 75 3.39 4.18 5.95
CA ARG A 75 4.39 5.00 6.68
C ARG A 75 4.08 5.07 8.18
N ASP A 76 2.82 4.90 8.56
CA ASP A 76 2.39 4.91 9.96
C ASP A 76 2.61 3.55 10.61
N ARG A 77 3.54 3.50 11.57
CA ARG A 77 3.88 2.29 12.30
C ARG A 77 2.71 1.70 13.07
N SER A 78 1.74 2.51 13.49
CA SER A 78 0.55 2.06 14.22
C SER A 78 -0.42 1.24 13.34
N CYS A 79 -0.31 1.36 12.01
CA CYS A 79 -1.21 0.71 11.04
C CYS A 79 -0.54 -0.44 10.28
N LEU A 80 0.79 -0.54 10.31
CA LEU A 80 1.60 -1.53 9.55
C LEU A 80 1.11 -2.97 9.71
N ASP A 81 0.77 -3.36 10.94
CA ASP A 81 0.35 -4.74 11.23
C ASP A 81 -0.93 -5.14 10.48
N SER A 82 -1.78 -4.17 10.11
CA SER A 82 -2.97 -4.44 9.31
C SER A 82 -2.61 -4.91 7.89
N PHE A 83 -1.54 -4.36 7.32
CA PHE A 83 -1.08 -4.65 5.96
C PHE A 83 -0.09 -5.82 5.88
N ALA A 84 0.47 -6.25 7.02
CA ALA A 84 1.49 -7.31 7.09
C ALA A 84 0.89 -8.73 7.03
N SER A 85 -0.15 -8.95 6.21
CA SER A 85 -0.75 -10.26 5.95
C SER A 85 -0.16 -10.90 4.69
N ARG A 86 -0.18 -12.23 4.62
CA ARG A 86 0.31 -12.95 3.42
C ARG A 86 -0.49 -12.57 2.17
N GLN A 87 -1.82 -12.46 2.27
CA GLN A 87 -2.67 -12.08 1.14
C GLN A 87 -2.39 -10.65 0.68
N SER A 88 -2.25 -9.69 1.62
CA SER A 88 -1.96 -8.29 1.30
C SER A 88 -0.61 -8.13 0.61
N LEU A 89 0.45 -8.77 1.13
CA LEU A 89 1.77 -8.76 0.47
C LEU A 89 1.72 -9.39 -0.93
N HIS A 90 0.98 -10.49 -1.08
CA HIS A 90 0.83 -11.14 -2.39
C HIS A 90 0.08 -10.24 -3.39
N ALA A 91 -1.03 -9.61 -2.98
CA ALA A 91 -1.79 -8.70 -3.83
C ALA A 91 -0.93 -7.51 -4.31
N LEU A 92 -0.15 -6.90 -3.40
CA LEU A 92 0.80 -5.84 -3.75
C LEU A 92 1.91 -6.34 -4.68
N ALA A 93 2.41 -7.56 -4.47
CA ALA A 93 3.42 -8.17 -5.34
C ALA A 93 2.87 -8.44 -6.75
N CYS A 94 1.60 -8.84 -6.89
CA CYS A 94 0.95 -8.98 -8.19
C CYS A 94 0.84 -7.63 -8.91
N TYR A 95 0.44 -6.57 -8.20
CA TYR A 95 0.37 -5.23 -8.80
C TYR A 95 1.73 -4.62 -9.13
N ALA A 96 2.78 -5.04 -8.43
CA ALA A 96 4.16 -4.68 -8.71
C ALA A 96 4.82 -5.54 -9.81
N ASP A 97 4.12 -6.54 -10.35
CA ASP A 97 4.63 -7.47 -11.36
C ASP A 97 5.94 -8.17 -10.95
N ILE A 98 6.03 -8.55 -9.67
CA ILE A 98 7.19 -9.27 -9.10
C ILE A 98 6.84 -10.68 -8.61
N THR A 99 5.60 -11.11 -8.81
CA THR A 99 5.19 -12.49 -8.53
C THR A 99 5.70 -13.42 -9.62
N VAL A 100 6.16 -14.62 -9.22
CA VAL A 100 6.52 -15.68 -10.15
C VAL A 100 5.24 -16.25 -10.76
N SER A 101 4.75 -15.65 -11.83
CA SER A 101 3.69 -16.22 -12.67
C SER A 101 4.33 -16.79 -13.93
N GLU A 102 4.03 -18.06 -14.25
CA GLU A 102 4.57 -18.75 -15.43
C GLU A 102 3.87 -18.32 -16.74
N GLU A 103 2.77 -17.55 -16.64
CA GLU A 103 2.01 -17.10 -17.80
C GLU A 103 2.30 -15.64 -18.14
N PRO A 104 2.60 -15.32 -19.43
CA PRO A 104 2.87 -13.95 -19.85
C PRO A 104 1.60 -13.09 -19.73
N ILE A 105 1.68 -12.04 -18.92
CA ILE A 105 0.60 -11.06 -18.72
C ILE A 105 0.37 -10.32 -20.06
N PRO A 106 -0.83 -10.36 -20.67
CA PRO A 106 -1.06 -9.79 -22.01
C PRO A 106 -1.12 -8.25 -22.08
N GLN A 107 -0.94 -7.55 -20.96
CA GLN A 107 -1.14 -6.10 -20.88
C GLN A 107 0.13 -5.44 -20.34
N SER A 108 0.60 -4.39 -21.02
CA SER A 108 1.67 -3.54 -20.49
C SER A 108 1.29 -3.08 -19.09
N PRO A 109 2.10 -3.33 -18.05
CA PRO A 109 1.77 -2.94 -16.69
C PRO A 109 1.59 -1.43 -16.61
N ASP A 110 0.53 -0.98 -15.95
CA ASP A 110 0.35 0.42 -15.62
C ASP A 110 1.50 0.83 -14.68
N MET A 111 2.39 1.68 -15.21
CA MET A 111 3.62 2.07 -14.51
C MET A 111 3.32 2.76 -13.18
N ASP A 112 2.20 3.50 -13.07
CA ASP A 112 1.83 4.18 -11.83
C ASP A 112 1.38 3.16 -10.77
N VAL A 113 0.64 2.13 -11.19
CA VAL A 113 0.25 1.01 -10.33
C VAL A 113 1.47 0.24 -9.84
N LEU A 114 2.40 -0.06 -10.76
CA LEU A 114 3.64 -0.76 -10.44
C LEU A 114 4.46 0.04 -9.42
N LEU A 115 4.70 1.33 -9.68
CA LEU A 115 5.50 2.19 -8.81
C LEU A 115 4.88 2.36 -7.42
N GLU A 116 3.57 2.61 -7.33
CA GLU A 116 2.90 2.75 -6.03
C GLU A 116 2.90 1.44 -5.24
N SER A 117 2.75 0.30 -5.92
CA SER A 117 2.81 -1.03 -5.28
C SER A 117 4.20 -1.34 -4.73
N LEU A 118 5.25 -1.06 -5.50
CA LEU A 118 6.63 -1.18 -5.01
C LEU A 118 6.87 -0.27 -3.79
N LYS A 119 6.42 0.98 -3.82
CA LYS A 119 6.56 1.90 -2.66
C LYS A 119 5.85 1.35 -1.42
N CYS A 120 4.65 0.77 -1.57
CA CYS A 120 3.95 0.11 -0.46
C CYS A 120 4.78 -1.03 0.13
N LEU A 121 5.24 -1.95 -0.73
CA LEU A 121 6.07 -3.09 -0.31
C LEU A 121 7.34 -2.65 0.40
N CYS A 122 8.00 -1.58 -0.09
CA CYS A 122 9.19 -1.02 0.54
C CYS A 122 8.92 -0.58 1.97
N ASN A 123 7.86 0.20 2.18
CA ASN A 123 7.52 0.72 3.51
C ASN A 123 7.23 -0.42 4.49
N LEU A 124 6.48 -1.43 4.04
CA LEU A 124 6.14 -2.61 4.83
C LEU A 124 7.38 -3.42 5.20
N VAL A 125 8.22 -3.79 4.23
CA VAL A 125 9.43 -4.59 4.45
C VAL A 125 10.47 -3.83 5.29
N LEU A 126 10.57 -2.51 5.14
CA LEU A 126 11.50 -1.69 5.94
C LEU A 126 11.08 -1.63 7.41
N SER A 127 9.78 -1.60 7.69
CA SER A 127 9.26 -1.23 9.01
C SER A 127 8.58 -2.36 9.78
N SER A 128 8.29 -3.50 9.14
CA SER A 128 7.63 -4.66 9.76
C SER A 128 8.46 -5.94 9.62
N PRO A 129 8.96 -6.54 10.74
CA PRO A 129 9.64 -7.84 10.71
C PRO A 129 8.76 -8.97 10.17
N THR A 130 7.46 -8.92 10.43
CA THR A 130 6.49 -9.89 9.89
C THR A 130 6.44 -9.81 8.35
N ALA A 131 6.40 -8.60 7.79
CA ALA A 131 6.44 -8.41 6.34
C ALA A 131 7.76 -8.89 5.73
N GLN A 132 8.90 -8.72 6.40
CA GLN A 132 10.20 -9.26 5.95
C GLN A 132 10.17 -10.79 5.84
N MET A 133 9.65 -11.46 6.86
CA MET A 133 9.52 -12.93 6.89
C MET A 133 8.61 -13.41 5.75
N LEU A 134 7.42 -12.82 5.61
CA LEU A 134 6.46 -13.19 4.57
C LEU A 134 7.00 -12.93 3.16
N ALA A 135 7.72 -11.82 2.94
CA ALA A 135 8.33 -11.51 1.66
C ALA A 135 9.45 -12.51 1.29
N ALA A 136 10.22 -12.98 2.29
CA ALA A 136 11.23 -14.00 2.09
C ALA A 136 10.60 -15.36 1.72
N GLU A 137 9.53 -15.75 2.42
CA GLU A 137 8.75 -16.97 2.12
C GLU A 137 8.16 -16.94 0.71
N ALA A 138 7.61 -15.80 0.29
CA ALA A 138 7.05 -15.57 -1.04
C ALA A 138 8.11 -15.45 -2.14
N ARG A 139 9.40 -15.63 -1.81
CA ARG A 139 10.54 -15.50 -2.72
C ARG A 139 10.58 -14.19 -3.49
N LEU A 140 10.11 -13.09 -2.89
CA LEU A 140 10.27 -11.73 -3.41
C LEU A 140 11.71 -11.22 -3.24
N VAL A 141 12.69 -12.14 -3.34
CA VAL A 141 14.10 -11.99 -2.94
C VAL A 141 14.85 -10.88 -3.67
N PRO A 142 14.56 -10.53 -4.95
CA PRO A 142 15.13 -9.32 -5.55
C PRO A 142 14.84 -8.06 -4.70
N PHE A 143 13.70 -8.02 -4.00
CA PHE A 143 13.28 -6.93 -3.15
C PHE A 143 13.80 -7.05 -1.72
N ALA A 144 13.75 -8.25 -1.13
CA ALA A 144 14.23 -8.50 0.23
C ALA A 144 15.76 -8.28 0.35
N ARG A 145 16.56 -8.70 -0.64
CA ARG A 145 18.01 -8.44 -0.67
C ARG A 145 18.34 -6.98 -1.01
N MET A 146 17.51 -6.30 -1.79
CA MET A 146 17.68 -4.88 -2.11
C MET A 146 17.43 -3.97 -0.90
N CYS A 147 16.48 -4.32 -0.02
CA CYS A 147 16.23 -3.60 1.23
C CYS A 147 17.35 -3.78 2.28
N ALA A 148 17.96 -4.97 2.36
CA ALA A 148 19.04 -5.28 3.31
C ALA A 148 20.39 -4.59 2.99
N SER A 149 20.56 -4.08 1.77
CA SER A 149 21.87 -3.62 1.25
C SER A 149 22.09 -2.09 1.32
N ASN A 150 21.29 -1.32 2.08
CA ASN A 150 21.37 0.16 2.15
C ASN A 150 21.19 0.90 0.80
N CYS A 151 20.90 0.21 -0.30
CA CYS A 151 20.67 0.81 -1.62
C CYS A 151 19.38 1.66 -1.68
N PHE A 152 18.55 1.54 -0.64
CA PHE A 152 17.25 2.20 -0.56
C PHE A 152 17.35 3.73 -0.48
N ARG A 153 18.41 4.31 0.11
CA ARG A 153 18.55 5.77 0.18
C ARG A 153 18.52 6.45 -1.19
N SER A 154 18.95 5.79 -2.26
CA SER A 154 18.79 6.34 -3.61
C SER A 154 17.35 6.18 -4.13
N CYS A 155 16.68 5.05 -3.88
CA CYS A 155 15.32 4.82 -4.37
C CYS A 155 14.25 5.64 -3.62
N THR A 156 14.46 5.94 -2.33
CA THR A 156 13.57 6.86 -1.58
C THR A 156 13.77 8.32 -1.95
N VAL A 157 14.99 8.72 -2.34
CA VAL A 157 15.31 10.12 -2.71
C VAL A 157 14.86 10.46 -4.13
N TYR A 158 14.83 9.50 -5.06
CA TYR A 158 14.33 9.73 -6.43
C TYR A 158 12.83 9.46 -6.62
N ALA A 159 12.12 9.07 -5.57
CA ALA A 159 10.68 8.76 -5.62
C ALA A 159 9.81 9.54 -4.60
N CYS A 160 10.39 10.56 -3.94
CA CYS A 160 9.68 11.58 -3.18
C CYS A 160 9.43 12.82 -4.05
#